data_AF-A0AAV4I224-F1
#
_entry.id   AF-A0AAV4I224-F1
#
_cell.length_a   1.000
_cell.length_b   1.000
_cell.length_c   1.000
_cell.angle_alpha   90.00
_cell.angle_beta   90.00
_cell.angle_gamma   90.00
#
_symmetry.space_group_name_H-M   'P 1'
#
loop_
_entity.id
_entity.type
_entity.pdbx_description
1 polymer ?
#
loop_
_entity_poly.entity_id
_entity_poly.type
_entity_poly.pdbx_seq_one_letter_code
_entity_poly.pdbx_strand_id
1 'polypeptide(L)'
;MDTIKMEPHWPEEVDVFTVPHTRMKKLIHLYNNLVTSTDFRDKIHLTCLLQNLHCVFTELKAHEQIENTYIMGELRNKLHAASIRNPAVCNCHSDNRLTEMQDLVMDGYQWAEKPQRERQVYGRKLRMALEDFTQNFLPHMDMEEQVFQPMLMEYFSYEELKALKVKVIKQHGISKYEENYHEKFVSDSHETEELDRPTAVEEEEPCLIDCLPNELCHQILSLLGPKDLCRVGRVSRRWASLAQYPKLWTAIFPVHWAMRKASFWLAIVLA
;
A
#
# COMPACT_ATOMS: atom_id res chain seq x y z
N MET A 1 26.68 24.99 17.95
CA MET A 1 26.34 25.55 16.63
C MET A 1 25.81 24.39 15.83
N ASP A 2 24.50 24.15 15.96
CA ASP A 2 23.83 23.08 15.25
C ASP A 2 23.61 23.56 13.82
N THR A 3 24.41 23.04 12.90
CA THR A 3 24.18 23.19 11.46
C THR A 3 22.89 22.46 11.13
N ILE A 4 21.81 23.23 10.98
CA ILE A 4 20.60 22.80 10.29
C ILE A 4 21.04 22.39 8.89
N LYS A 5 21.13 21.09 8.65
CA LYS A 5 21.30 20.51 7.32
C LYS A 5 20.01 20.84 6.56
N MET A 6 20.00 21.95 5.85
CA MET A 6 18.95 22.25 4.88
C MET A 6 19.10 21.20 3.78
N GLU A 7 18.15 20.26 3.68
CA GLU A 7 18.09 19.34 2.55
C GLU A 7 18.07 20.17 1.25
N PRO A 8 18.82 19.78 0.20
CA PRO A 8 18.77 20.50 -1.06
C PRO A 8 17.35 20.42 -1.62
N HIS A 9 16.61 21.52 -1.51
CA HIS A 9 15.27 21.61 -2.07
C HIS A 9 15.42 21.95 -3.56
N TRP A 10 15.35 20.92 -4.40
CA TRP A 10 15.28 21.08 -5.86
C TRP A 10 13.88 21.54 -6.25
N PRO A 11 13.71 22.28 -7.37
CA PRO A 11 12.38 22.61 -7.87
C PRO A 11 11.59 21.33 -8.15
N GLU A 12 10.34 21.29 -7.70
CA GLU A 12 9.52 20.09 -7.75
C GLU A 12 9.44 19.54 -9.18
N GLU A 13 9.28 20.39 -10.19
CA GLU A 13 9.12 19.99 -11.60
C GLU A 13 10.31 19.26 -12.23
N VAL A 14 11.49 19.28 -11.60
CA VAL A 14 12.70 18.55 -12.05
C VAL A 14 13.13 17.45 -11.09
N ASP A 15 12.45 17.29 -9.96
CA ASP A 15 12.65 16.19 -9.04
C ASP A 15 12.03 14.91 -9.59
N VAL A 16 12.89 13.94 -9.92
CA VAL A 16 12.47 12.67 -10.54
C VAL A 16 12.28 11.54 -9.53
N PHE A 17 12.66 11.72 -8.27
CA PHE A 17 12.74 10.65 -7.26
C PHE A 17 11.71 10.79 -6.14
N THR A 18 11.47 11.99 -5.61
CA THR A 18 10.68 12.18 -4.38
C THR A 18 9.28 11.60 -4.46
N VAL A 19 8.59 11.79 -5.59
CA VAL A 19 7.22 11.31 -5.77
C VAL A 19 7.17 9.77 -5.85
N PRO A 20 7.93 9.09 -6.72
CA PRO A 20 8.10 7.63 -6.68
C PRO A 20 8.51 7.09 -5.30
N HIS A 21 9.50 7.70 -4.65
CA HIS A 21 10.04 7.21 -3.37
C HIS A 21 9.05 7.37 -2.23
N THR A 22 8.22 8.42 -2.24
CA THR A 22 7.13 8.55 -1.28
C THR A 22 6.19 7.35 -1.36
N ARG A 23 5.88 6.87 -2.57
CA ARG A 23 5.07 5.66 -2.77
C ARG A 23 5.81 4.41 -2.30
N MET A 24 7.09 4.24 -2.62
CA MET A 24 7.87 3.07 -2.19
C MET A 24 8.01 3.02 -0.66
N LYS A 25 8.33 4.14 -0.01
CA LYS A 25 8.39 4.30 1.45
C LYS A 25 7.03 3.96 2.09
N LYS A 26 5.91 4.34 1.46
CA LYS A 26 4.56 3.96 1.91
C LYS A 26 4.31 2.45 1.81
N LEU A 27 4.68 1.80 0.71
CA LEU A 27 4.56 0.34 0.57
C LEU A 27 5.38 -0.39 1.63
N ILE A 28 6.59 0.10 1.91
CA ILE A 28 7.46 -0.43 2.95
C ILE A 28 6.81 -0.35 4.32
N HIS A 29 6.22 0.80 4.64
CA HIS A 29 5.49 0.95 5.89
C HIS A 29 4.29 -0.01 5.97
N LEU A 30 3.52 -0.15 4.89
CA LEU A 30 2.35 -1.03 4.83
C LEU A 30 2.71 -2.49 5.07
N TYR A 31 3.70 -3.04 4.36
CA TYR A 31 4.03 -4.44 4.57
C TYR A 31 4.65 -4.69 5.95
N ASN A 32 5.41 -3.75 6.51
CA ASN A 32 5.95 -3.90 7.85
C ASN A 32 4.83 -4.02 8.90
N ASN A 33 3.76 -3.23 8.74
CA ASN A 33 2.57 -3.35 9.58
C ASN A 33 1.89 -4.71 9.40
N LEU A 34 1.68 -5.16 8.16
CA LEU A 34 1.05 -6.45 7.87
C LEU A 34 1.83 -7.60 8.51
N VAL A 35 3.12 -7.69 8.24
CA VAL A 35 4.02 -8.75 8.73
C VAL A 35 4.05 -8.81 10.26
N THR A 36 3.94 -7.65 10.92
CA THR A 36 3.89 -7.56 12.39
C THR A 36 2.55 -8.07 12.94
N SER A 37 1.45 -7.81 12.24
CA SER A 37 0.10 -8.22 12.65
C SER A 37 -0.33 -9.62 12.21
N THR A 38 0.32 -10.22 11.20
CA THR A 38 -0.09 -11.52 10.64
C THR A 38 0.11 -12.67 11.62
N ASP A 39 -0.92 -13.49 11.79
CA ASP A 39 -0.78 -14.79 12.47
C ASP A 39 -0.25 -15.86 11.51
N PHE A 40 1.04 -16.20 11.63
CA PHE A 40 1.68 -17.25 10.84
C PHE A 40 1.23 -18.67 11.19
N ARG A 41 0.37 -18.84 12.21
CA ARG A 41 -0.27 -20.12 12.52
C ARG A 41 -1.51 -20.36 11.68
N ASP A 42 -2.08 -19.31 11.11
CA ASP A 42 -3.27 -19.35 10.26
C ASP A 42 -2.87 -19.37 8.77
N LYS A 43 -3.52 -20.23 7.99
CA LYS A 43 -3.14 -20.46 6.59
C LYS A 43 -3.63 -19.32 5.73
N ILE A 44 -4.84 -18.85 5.99
CA ILE A 44 -5.51 -17.77 5.28
C ILE A 44 -4.73 -16.48 5.53
N HIS A 45 -4.41 -16.17 6.79
CA HIS A 45 -3.63 -14.98 7.13
C HIS A 45 -2.24 -14.97 6.48
N LEU A 46 -1.56 -16.12 6.46
CA LEU A 46 -0.27 -16.23 5.77
C LEU A 46 -0.44 -16.04 4.25
N THR A 47 -1.48 -16.62 3.65
CA THR A 47 -1.73 -16.53 2.21
C THR A 47 -2.05 -15.09 1.80
N CYS A 48 -2.89 -14.41 2.57
CA CYS A 48 -3.22 -13.00 2.40
C CYS A 48 -1.99 -12.10 2.52
N LEU A 49 -1.12 -12.34 3.52
CA LEU A 49 0.17 -11.65 3.62
C LEU A 49 1.03 -11.84 2.37
N LEU A 50 1.15 -13.08 1.87
CA LEU A 50 1.98 -13.39 0.69
C LEU A 50 1.45 -12.73 -0.58
N GLN A 51 0.13 -12.67 -0.77
CA GLN A 51 -0.47 -11.94 -1.89
C GLN A 51 -0.13 -10.45 -1.85
N ASN A 52 -0.27 -9.83 -0.67
CA ASN A 52 0.05 -8.42 -0.48
C ASN A 52 1.55 -8.14 -0.69
N LEU A 53 2.43 -9.00 -0.14
CA LEU A 53 3.88 -8.90 -0.36
C LEU A 53 4.24 -9.08 -1.85
N HIS A 54 3.59 -10.00 -2.56
CA HIS A 54 3.82 -10.18 -3.99
C HIS A 54 3.50 -8.89 -4.78
N CYS A 55 2.36 -8.26 -4.48
CA CYS A 55 1.99 -6.97 -5.08
C CYS A 55 3.04 -5.88 -4.78
N VAL A 56 3.45 -5.75 -3.53
CA VAL A 56 4.48 -4.81 -3.10
C VAL A 56 5.78 -5.01 -3.86
N PHE A 57 6.33 -6.22 -3.85
CA PHE A 57 7.64 -6.49 -4.48
C PHE A 57 7.57 -6.40 -6.01
N THR A 58 6.40 -6.66 -6.61
CA THR A 58 6.17 -6.38 -8.03
C THR A 58 6.26 -4.88 -8.32
N GLU A 59 5.65 -4.04 -7.47
CA GLU A 59 5.70 -2.59 -7.64
C GLU A 59 7.10 -2.02 -7.40
N LEU A 60 7.82 -2.48 -6.35
CA LEU A 60 9.21 -2.09 -6.09
C LEU A 60 10.13 -2.47 -7.27
N LYS A 61 9.93 -3.64 -7.87
CA LYS A 61 10.69 -4.09 -9.04
C LYS A 61 10.38 -3.28 -10.29
N ALA A 62 9.11 -2.93 -10.50
CA ALA A 62 8.73 -2.05 -11.60
C ALA A 62 9.36 -0.66 -11.42
N HIS A 63 9.38 -0.13 -10.21
CA HIS A 63 10.04 1.14 -9.86
C HIS A 63 11.52 1.11 -10.23
N GLU A 64 12.29 0.12 -9.74
CA GLU A 64 13.72 0.03 -10.05
C GLU A 64 13.99 -0.14 -11.57
N GLN A 65 13.11 -0.86 -12.29
CA GLN A 65 13.20 -0.98 -13.75
C GLN A 65 12.97 0.36 -14.47
N ILE A 66 12.03 1.17 -13.99
CA ILE A 66 11.75 2.50 -14.55
C ILE A 66 12.98 3.39 -14.38
N GLU A 67 13.59 3.41 -13.19
CA GLU A 67 14.76 4.23 -12.90
C GLU A 67 15.98 3.80 -13.73
N ASN A 68 16.24 2.51 -13.76
CA ASN A 68 17.28 1.92 -14.59
C ASN A 68 17.16 2.34 -16.05
N THR A 69 15.94 2.24 -16.59
CA THR A 69 15.69 2.46 -18.01
C THR A 69 15.71 3.94 -18.36
N TYR A 70 15.04 4.77 -17.56
CA TYR A 70 14.74 6.14 -17.95
C TYR A 70 15.61 7.19 -17.27
N ILE A 71 16.12 6.93 -16.08
CA ILE A 71 16.96 7.89 -15.35
C ILE A 71 18.43 7.52 -15.56
N MET A 72 18.80 6.30 -15.18
CA MET A 72 20.20 5.88 -15.14
C MET A 72 20.75 5.59 -16.52
N GLY A 73 19.94 5.02 -17.42
CA GLY A 73 20.28 4.88 -18.82
C GLY A 73 20.61 6.23 -19.48
N GLU A 74 19.77 7.24 -19.26
CA GLU A 74 19.97 8.59 -19.82
C GLU A 74 21.20 9.28 -19.19
N LEU A 75 21.35 9.22 -17.86
CA LEU A 75 22.50 9.79 -17.16
C LEU A 75 23.81 9.16 -17.65
N ARG A 76 23.84 7.83 -17.80
CA ARG A 76 25.01 7.11 -18.35
C ARG A 76 25.33 7.55 -19.78
N ASN A 77 24.31 7.71 -20.62
CA ASN A 77 24.49 8.18 -22.00
C ASN A 77 25.07 9.60 -22.05
N LYS A 78 24.57 10.52 -21.21
CA LYS A 78 25.08 11.89 -21.09
C LYS A 78 26.53 11.93 -20.62
N LEU A 79 26.86 11.20 -19.56
CA LEU A 79 28.22 11.13 -19.03
C LEU A 79 29.19 10.53 -20.06
N HIS A 80 28.78 9.47 -20.76
CA HIS A 80 29.58 8.86 -21.81
C HIS A 80 29.82 9.83 -22.98
N ALA A 81 28.79 10.56 -23.42
CA ALA A 81 28.93 11.59 -24.45
C ALA A 81 29.88 12.72 -24.03
N ALA A 82 29.91 13.04 -22.73
CA ALA A 82 30.86 13.99 -22.14
C ALA A 82 32.24 13.39 -21.84
N SER A 83 32.50 12.10 -22.16
CA SER A 83 33.72 11.37 -21.82
C SER A 83 34.03 11.31 -20.31
N ILE A 84 33.00 11.40 -19.46
CA ILE A 84 33.12 11.33 -18.00
C ILE A 84 32.89 9.89 -17.55
N ARG A 85 33.82 9.36 -16.76
CA ARG A 85 33.67 8.05 -16.10
C ARG A 85 33.27 8.26 -14.65
N ASN A 86 32.05 7.87 -14.29
CA ASN A 86 31.60 7.84 -12.91
C ASN A 86 31.27 6.38 -12.50
N PRO A 87 32.10 5.74 -11.66
CA PRO A 87 31.88 4.36 -11.22
C PRO A 87 30.57 4.14 -10.49
N ALA A 88 30.02 5.16 -9.83
CA ALA A 88 28.70 5.07 -9.21
C ALA A 88 27.66 4.79 -10.31
N VAL A 89 27.51 5.67 -11.30
CA VAL A 89 26.52 5.53 -12.40
C VAL A 89 26.71 4.25 -13.24
N CYS A 90 27.94 3.78 -13.39
CA CYS A 90 28.23 2.57 -14.15
C CYS A 90 27.91 1.27 -13.40
N ASN A 91 27.86 1.28 -12.06
CA ASN A 91 27.71 0.07 -11.23
C ASN A 91 26.47 0.11 -10.30
N CYS A 92 25.70 1.19 -10.23
CA CYS A 92 24.82 1.49 -9.10
C CYS A 92 23.41 0.87 -9.09
N HIS A 93 22.98 0.15 -10.12
CA HIS A 93 21.68 -0.52 -10.07
C HIS A 93 21.82 -1.99 -10.43
N SER A 94 22.25 -2.76 -9.44
CA SER A 94 21.89 -4.17 -9.33
C SER A 94 20.44 -4.29 -8.86
N ASP A 95 19.79 -5.43 -9.15
CA ASP A 95 18.39 -5.83 -8.83
C ASP A 95 17.95 -5.67 -7.35
N ASN A 96 18.76 -5.05 -6.47
CA ASN A 96 18.55 -4.79 -5.04
C ASN A 96 17.96 -5.97 -4.24
N ARG A 97 18.21 -7.20 -4.71
CA ARG A 97 17.64 -8.45 -4.19
C ARG A 97 16.12 -8.54 -4.29
N LEU A 98 15.48 -7.74 -5.15
CA LEU A 98 14.05 -7.81 -5.42
C LEU A 98 13.65 -9.16 -5.99
N THR A 99 14.47 -9.77 -6.87
CA THR A 99 14.20 -11.13 -7.35
C THR A 99 14.28 -12.16 -6.23
N GLU A 100 15.28 -12.08 -5.35
CA GLU A 100 15.40 -12.98 -4.19
C GLU A 100 14.18 -12.87 -3.26
N MET A 101 13.68 -11.64 -3.03
CA MET A 101 12.49 -11.42 -2.20
C MET A 101 11.21 -11.91 -2.89
N GLN A 102 11.08 -11.74 -4.20
CA GLN A 102 9.96 -12.32 -4.96
C GLN A 102 9.98 -13.85 -4.86
N ASP A 103 11.13 -14.49 -5.05
CA ASP A 103 11.29 -15.93 -4.93
C ASP A 103 10.92 -16.41 -3.52
N LEU A 104 11.38 -15.70 -2.48
CA LEU A 104 11.01 -16.01 -1.10
C LEU A 104 9.50 -15.95 -0.85
N VAL A 105 8.83 -14.92 -1.38
CA VAL A 105 7.37 -14.77 -1.28
C VAL A 105 6.65 -15.87 -2.05
N MET A 106 7.11 -16.21 -3.26
CA MET A 106 6.52 -17.26 -4.09
C MET A 106 6.68 -18.65 -3.45
N ASP A 107 7.85 -18.95 -2.90
CA ASP A 107 8.10 -20.16 -2.11
C ASP A 107 7.15 -20.24 -0.91
N GLY A 108 6.80 -19.09 -0.32
CA GLY A 108 5.89 -18.96 0.81
C GLY A 108 4.54 -19.67 0.63
N TYR A 109 4.01 -19.75 -0.60
CA TYR A 109 2.77 -20.49 -0.85
C TYR A 109 2.92 -21.99 -0.59
N GLN A 110 4.09 -22.57 -0.86
CA GLN A 110 4.36 -23.96 -0.51
C GLN A 110 4.47 -24.14 1.01
N TRP A 111 4.98 -23.13 1.73
CA TRP A 111 5.02 -23.12 3.19
C TRP A 111 3.63 -22.97 3.81
N ALA A 112 2.72 -22.24 3.15
CA ALA A 112 1.34 -22.07 3.62
C ALA A 112 0.55 -23.38 3.72
N GLU A 113 0.92 -24.39 2.91
CA GLU A 113 0.34 -25.73 2.98
C GLU A 113 0.95 -26.61 4.08
N LYS A 114 2.02 -26.17 4.75
CA LYS A 114 2.70 -26.94 5.78
C LYS A 114 2.00 -26.86 7.15
N PRO A 115 2.28 -27.81 8.07
CA PRO A 115 1.79 -27.73 9.43
C PRO A 115 2.17 -26.44 10.14
N GLN A 116 1.38 -26.08 11.16
CA GLN A 116 1.50 -24.82 11.90
C GLN A 116 2.95 -24.49 12.34
N ARG A 117 3.70 -25.48 12.82
CA ARG A 117 5.09 -25.28 13.28
C ARG A 117 6.01 -24.83 12.15
N GLU A 118 5.87 -25.40 10.96
CA GLU A 118 6.68 -25.06 9.79
C GLU A 118 6.34 -23.66 9.25
N ARG A 119 5.05 -23.29 9.24
CA ARG A 119 4.63 -21.93 8.88
C ARG A 119 5.21 -20.86 9.81
N GLN A 120 5.32 -21.17 11.10
CA GLN A 120 5.99 -20.28 12.06
C GLN A 120 7.50 -20.17 11.82
N VAL A 121 8.16 -21.25 11.38
CA VAL A 121 9.57 -21.21 10.97
C VAL A 121 9.74 -20.31 9.75
N TYR A 122 8.92 -20.51 8.72
CA TYR A 122 8.88 -19.65 7.55
C TYR A 122 8.63 -18.18 7.91
N GLY A 123 7.67 -17.91 8.79
CA GLY A 123 7.37 -16.54 9.24
C GLY A 123 8.55 -15.82 9.89
N ARG A 124 9.41 -16.55 10.62
CA ARG A 124 10.67 -15.99 11.15
C ARG A 124 11.67 -15.68 10.02
N LYS A 125 11.85 -16.62 9.08
CA LYS A 125 12.72 -16.43 7.91
C LYS A 125 12.28 -15.22 7.09
N LEU A 126 10.98 -15.11 6.80
CA LEU A 126 10.40 -14.01 6.03
C LEU A 126 10.61 -12.67 6.72
N ARG A 127 10.36 -12.57 8.03
CA ARG A 127 10.62 -11.35 8.81
C ARG A 127 12.07 -10.89 8.71
N MET A 128 13.02 -11.80 8.97
CA MET A 128 14.45 -11.47 8.93
C MET A 128 14.87 -11.00 7.53
N ALA A 129 14.37 -11.64 6.48
CA ALA A 129 14.68 -11.26 5.10
C ALA A 129 14.09 -9.87 4.75
N LEU A 130 12.87 -9.56 5.19
CA LEU A 130 12.24 -8.26 4.97
C LEU A 130 12.95 -7.13 5.73
N GLU A 131 13.36 -7.38 6.97
CA GLU A 131 14.14 -6.44 7.78
C GLU A 131 15.49 -6.13 7.10
N ASP A 132 16.22 -7.17 6.70
CA ASP A 132 17.50 -7.05 5.98
C ASP A 132 17.35 -6.33 4.63
N PHE A 133 16.31 -6.67 3.85
CA PHE A 133 15.99 -5.94 2.62
C PHE A 133 15.74 -4.45 2.90
N THR A 134 14.89 -4.12 3.88
CA THR A 134 14.54 -2.73 4.22
C THR A 134 15.77 -1.91 4.61
N GLN A 135 16.69 -2.50 5.38
CA GLN A 135 17.91 -1.85 5.84
C GLN A 135 18.84 -1.45 4.68
N ASN A 136 18.75 -2.12 3.53
CA ASN A 136 19.55 -1.81 2.35
C ASN A 136 18.78 -0.95 1.33
N PHE A 137 17.47 -1.17 1.20
CA PHE A 137 16.65 -0.52 0.17
C PHE A 137 16.32 0.95 0.50
N LEU A 138 16.13 1.30 1.79
CA LEU A 138 15.91 2.71 2.16
C LEU A 138 17.15 3.59 1.92
N PRO A 139 18.37 3.19 2.35
CA PRO A 139 19.57 3.96 2.03
C PRO A 139 19.89 4.03 0.53
N HIS A 140 19.46 3.05 -0.26
CA HIS A 140 19.57 3.10 -1.72
C HIS A 140 18.75 4.26 -2.28
N MET A 141 17.47 4.38 -1.92
CA MET A 141 16.63 5.52 -2.33
C MET A 141 17.20 6.87 -1.86
N ASP A 142 17.73 6.93 -0.64
CA ASP A 142 18.36 8.14 -0.11
C ASP A 142 19.63 8.51 -0.92
N MET A 143 20.39 7.53 -1.40
CA MET A 143 21.54 7.76 -2.28
C MET A 143 21.11 8.39 -3.60
N GLU A 144 20.02 7.92 -4.20
CA GLU A 144 19.53 8.46 -5.47
C GLU A 144 19.10 9.91 -5.34
N GLU A 145 18.34 10.22 -4.27
CA GLU A 145 17.92 11.57 -3.93
C GLU A 145 19.12 12.50 -3.65
N GLN A 146 20.15 12.01 -2.93
CA GLN A 146 21.26 12.85 -2.46
C GLN A 146 22.45 12.92 -3.41
N VAL A 147 22.60 11.96 -4.32
CA VAL A 147 23.74 11.85 -5.24
C VAL A 147 23.30 11.99 -6.68
N PHE A 148 22.29 11.23 -7.11
CA PHE A 148 21.91 11.22 -8.53
C PHE A 148 21.05 12.41 -8.92
N GLN A 149 20.15 12.90 -8.07
CA GLN A 149 19.42 14.14 -8.36
C GLN A 149 20.38 15.33 -8.59
N PRO A 150 21.39 15.61 -7.74
CA PRO A 150 22.38 16.64 -8.04
C PRO A 150 23.17 16.39 -9.33
N MET A 151 23.55 15.14 -9.62
CA MET A 151 24.23 14.82 -10.88
C MET A 151 23.34 15.08 -12.11
N LEU A 152 22.06 14.75 -12.03
CA LEU A 152 21.08 15.07 -13.07
C LEU A 152 21.01 16.59 -13.32
N MET A 153 21.01 17.38 -12.25
CA MET A 153 21.04 18.86 -12.33
C MET A 153 22.33 19.41 -12.96
N GLU A 154 23.46 18.71 -12.82
CA GLU A 154 24.74 19.11 -13.40
C GLU A 154 24.83 18.84 -14.91
N TYR A 155 24.27 17.71 -15.37
CA TYR A 155 24.48 17.23 -16.74
C TYR A 155 23.30 17.39 -17.69
N PHE A 156 22.11 17.71 -17.17
CA PHE A 156 20.92 17.94 -17.96
C PHE A 156 20.47 19.39 -17.85
N SER A 157 19.94 19.91 -18.95
CA SER A 157 19.22 21.19 -18.91
C SER A 157 17.91 21.05 -18.13
N TYR A 158 17.39 22.18 -17.65
CA TYR A 158 16.15 22.23 -16.90
C TYR A 158 14.96 21.60 -17.66
N GLU A 159 14.83 21.92 -18.96
CA GLU A 159 13.73 21.40 -19.78
C GLU A 159 13.88 19.89 -20.06
N GLU A 160 15.12 19.38 -20.18
CA GLU A 160 15.34 17.94 -20.28
C GLU A 160 14.91 17.21 -19.01
N LEU A 161 15.19 17.78 -17.83
CA LEU A 161 14.77 17.19 -16.54
C LEU A 161 13.25 17.24 -16.33
N LYS A 162 12.59 18.32 -16.75
CA LYS A 162 11.12 18.37 -16.73
C LYS A 162 10.51 17.30 -17.62
N ALA A 163 11.04 17.14 -18.83
CA ALA A 163 10.59 16.11 -19.75
C ALA A 163 10.85 14.69 -19.19
N LEU A 164 12.01 14.50 -18.55
CA LEU A 164 12.35 13.26 -17.87
C LEU A 164 11.38 12.96 -16.72
N LYS A 165 11.10 13.93 -15.85
CA LYS A 165 10.12 13.78 -14.76
C LYS A 165 8.75 13.35 -15.30
N VAL A 166 8.24 14.03 -16.33
CA VAL A 166 6.95 13.66 -16.95
C VAL A 166 6.96 12.20 -17.43
N LYS A 167 8.06 11.74 -18.04
CA LYS A 167 8.22 10.36 -18.48
C LYS A 167 8.23 9.39 -17.29
N VAL A 168 9.00 9.65 -16.25
CA VAL A 168 9.12 8.82 -15.04
C VAL A 168 7.77 8.70 -14.32
N ILE A 169 7.08 9.82 -14.09
CA ILE A 169 5.77 9.87 -13.43
C ILE A 169 4.72 9.10 -14.24
N LYS A 170 4.74 9.24 -15.57
CA LYS A 170 3.84 8.49 -16.46
C LYS A 170 4.04 6.97 -16.35
N GLN A 171 5.29 6.51 -16.23
CA GLN A 171 5.61 5.07 -16.16
C GLN A 171 5.26 4.45 -14.82
N HIS A 172 5.43 5.19 -13.71
CA HIS A 172 4.88 4.79 -12.41
C HIS A 172 3.33 4.83 -12.38
N GLY A 173 2.72 5.41 -13.42
CA GLY A 173 1.28 5.56 -13.55
C GLY A 173 0.66 6.57 -12.59
N ILE A 174 1.45 7.23 -11.72
CA ILE A 174 1.03 8.07 -10.57
C ILE A 174 0.00 9.14 -10.96
N SER A 175 0.09 9.71 -12.17
CA SER A 175 -0.89 10.66 -12.71
C SER A 175 -2.33 10.12 -12.81
N LYS A 176 -2.54 8.80 -12.74
CA LYS A 176 -3.88 8.16 -12.69
C LYS A 176 -4.32 7.79 -11.27
N TYR A 177 -3.46 7.93 -10.27
CA TYR A 177 -3.67 7.42 -8.91
C TYR A 177 -4.03 8.50 -7.87
N GLU A 178 -3.96 9.79 -8.21
CA GLU A 178 -4.38 10.86 -7.29
C GLU A 178 -5.91 10.92 -7.09
N GLU A 179 -6.71 10.37 -8.00
CA GLU A 179 -8.19 10.42 -7.92
C GLU A 179 -8.84 9.22 -7.23
N ASN A 180 -8.12 8.14 -6.89
CA ASN A 180 -8.75 6.91 -6.39
C ASN A 180 -7.88 6.14 -5.38
N TYR A 181 -7.71 6.72 -4.18
CA TYR A 181 -7.10 6.03 -3.04
C TYR A 181 -8.08 5.03 -2.40
N HIS A 182 -8.25 3.88 -3.05
CA HIS A 182 -8.60 2.63 -2.36
C HIS A 182 -7.44 1.66 -2.57
N GLU A 183 -6.65 1.50 -1.50
CA GLU A 183 -5.55 0.56 -1.44
C GLU A 183 -6.09 -0.84 -1.70
N LYS A 184 -5.73 -1.42 -2.84
CA LYS A 184 -6.13 -2.78 -3.26
C LYS A 184 -5.31 -3.84 -2.53
N PHE A 185 -5.21 -3.71 -1.21
CA PHE A 185 -4.69 -4.77 -0.35
C PHE A 185 -5.80 -5.78 -0.13
N VAL A 186 -5.47 -7.07 -0.27
CA VAL A 186 -6.39 -8.13 0.08
C VAL A 186 -6.53 -8.10 1.60
N SER A 187 -7.76 -7.94 2.09
CA SER A 187 -8.10 -8.05 3.50
C SER A 187 -8.46 -9.51 3.80
N ASP A 188 -8.10 -10.02 4.97
CA ASP A 188 -8.45 -11.36 5.49
C ASP A 188 -9.97 -11.57 5.70
N SER A 189 -10.81 -10.63 5.25
CA SER A 189 -12.24 -10.86 5.11
C SER A 189 -12.46 -12.05 4.19
N HIS A 190 -12.94 -13.15 4.76
CA HIS A 190 -13.40 -14.36 4.08
C HIS A 190 -14.43 -14.03 2.98
N GLU A 191 -13.97 -13.60 1.82
CA GLU A 191 -14.73 -13.55 0.58
C GLU A 191 -14.29 -14.76 -0.23
N THR A 192 -15.03 -15.86 -0.07
CA THR A 192 -14.93 -17.01 -0.97
C THR A 192 -15.40 -16.58 -2.36
N GLU A 193 -14.45 -16.33 -3.26
CA GLU A 193 -14.71 -16.26 -4.69
C GLU A 193 -15.21 -17.64 -5.15
N GLU A 194 -16.45 -17.68 -5.67
CA GLU A 194 -17.07 -18.87 -6.25
C GLU A 194 -16.26 -19.37 -7.45
N LEU A 195 -15.65 -20.55 -7.31
CA LEU A 195 -15.19 -21.35 -8.44
C LEU A 195 -16.01 -22.63 -8.52
N ASP A 196 -16.89 -22.62 -9.52
CA ASP A 196 -17.80 -23.66 -10.00
C ASP A 196 -17.22 -25.09 -9.88
N ARG A 197 -17.73 -25.87 -8.92
CA ARG A 197 -17.68 -27.35 -8.94
C ARG A 197 -18.85 -27.94 -8.13
N PRO A 198 -19.63 -28.88 -8.69
CA PRO A 198 -20.84 -29.36 -8.05
C PRO A 198 -20.55 -30.56 -7.15
N THR A 199 -20.60 -30.41 -5.81
CA THR A 199 -20.95 -31.55 -4.93
C THR A 199 -21.33 -31.14 -3.51
N ALA A 200 -22.49 -31.64 -3.09
CA ALA A 200 -23.01 -31.85 -1.73
C ALA A 200 -23.30 -30.61 -0.86
N VAL A 201 -24.61 -30.39 -0.68
CA VAL A 201 -25.25 -29.42 0.23
C VAL A 201 -25.00 -29.84 1.68
N GLU A 202 -24.37 -28.97 2.46
CA GLU A 202 -24.60 -28.89 3.91
C GLU A 202 -25.31 -27.55 4.15
N GLU A 203 -26.52 -27.63 4.69
CA GLU A 203 -27.40 -26.50 4.96
C GLU A 203 -26.86 -25.70 6.15
N GLU A 204 -26.29 -24.51 5.91
CA GLU A 204 -26.17 -23.49 6.97
C GLU A 204 -27.55 -22.87 7.20
N GLU A 205 -28.09 -23.02 8.42
CA GLU A 205 -29.36 -22.42 8.80
C GLU A 205 -29.30 -20.89 8.66
N PRO A 206 -30.28 -20.26 8.00
CA PRO A 206 -30.32 -18.81 7.87
C PRO A 206 -30.52 -18.16 9.24
N CYS A 207 -29.69 -17.16 9.54
CA CYS A 207 -29.84 -16.27 10.68
C CYS A 207 -31.26 -15.68 10.71
N LEU A 208 -32.05 -16.02 11.73
CA LEU A 208 -33.46 -15.58 11.90
C LEU A 208 -33.65 -14.05 11.81
N ILE A 209 -32.62 -13.28 12.16
CA ILE A 209 -32.62 -11.82 12.06
C ILE A 209 -32.63 -11.34 10.61
N ASP A 210 -32.02 -12.09 9.69
CA ASP A 210 -32.01 -11.76 8.27
C ASP A 210 -33.36 -12.06 7.58
N CYS A 211 -34.33 -12.62 8.28
CA CYS A 211 -35.69 -12.83 7.79
C CYS A 211 -36.69 -11.73 8.23
N LEU A 212 -36.29 -10.77 9.07
CA LEU A 212 -37.18 -9.71 9.56
C LEU A 212 -37.52 -8.70 8.45
N PRO A 213 -38.77 -8.23 8.33
CA PRO A 213 -39.11 -7.11 7.45
C PRO A 213 -38.36 -5.83 7.83
N ASN A 214 -37.99 -5.01 6.83
CA ASN A 214 -37.22 -3.79 7.03
C ASN A 214 -37.95 -2.78 7.94
N GLU A 215 -39.27 -2.79 7.96
CA GLU A 215 -40.12 -1.96 8.81
C GLU A 215 -39.87 -2.25 10.30
N LEU A 216 -39.76 -3.53 10.66
CA LEU A 216 -39.46 -3.95 12.03
C LEU A 216 -38.00 -3.65 12.38
N CYS A 217 -37.07 -3.82 11.43
CA CYS A 217 -35.68 -3.45 11.64
C CYS A 217 -35.53 -1.94 11.90
N HIS A 218 -36.23 -1.08 11.15
CA HIS A 218 -36.19 0.37 11.41
C HIS A 218 -36.83 0.75 12.75
N GLN A 219 -37.87 0.03 13.20
CA GLN A 219 -38.44 0.22 14.54
C GLN A 219 -37.47 -0.19 15.65
N ILE A 220 -36.70 -1.25 15.45
CA ILE A 220 -35.65 -1.68 16.40
C ILE A 220 -34.52 -0.65 16.41
N LEU A 221 -34.08 -0.20 15.22
CA LEU A 221 -33.00 0.79 15.09
C LEU A 221 -33.38 2.16 15.65
N SER A 222 -34.66 2.55 15.63
CA SER A 222 -35.09 3.83 16.21
C SER A 222 -34.98 3.89 17.73
N LEU A 223 -34.80 2.75 18.40
CA LEU A 223 -34.51 2.67 19.83
C LEU A 223 -33.03 2.97 20.15
N LEU A 224 -32.15 3.03 19.14
CA LEU A 224 -30.72 3.21 19.31
C LEU A 224 -30.31 4.69 19.20
N GLY A 225 -29.27 5.05 19.95
CA GLY A 225 -28.66 6.36 19.83
C GLY A 225 -27.76 6.49 18.59
N PRO A 226 -27.41 7.71 18.15
CA PRO A 226 -26.55 7.97 16.99
C PRO A 226 -25.23 7.18 16.97
N LYS A 227 -24.59 7.01 18.14
CA LYS A 227 -23.34 6.25 18.25
C LYS A 227 -23.52 4.77 17.97
N ASP A 228 -24.63 4.20 18.41
CA ASP A 228 -24.91 2.77 18.25
C ASP A 228 -25.44 2.48 16.84
N LEU A 229 -26.18 3.41 16.24
CA LEU A 229 -26.55 3.36 14.81
C LEU A 229 -25.32 3.27 13.89
N CYS A 230 -24.27 4.05 14.14
CA CYS A 230 -23.01 3.94 13.39
C CYS A 230 -22.34 2.56 13.54
N ARG A 231 -22.48 1.93 14.71
CA ARG A 231 -21.84 0.63 14.98
C ARG A 231 -22.59 -0.52 14.33
N VAL A 232 -23.92 -0.44 14.25
CA VAL A 232 -24.76 -1.46 13.63
C VAL A 232 -24.46 -1.63 12.13
N GLY A 233 -24.03 -0.56 11.46
CA GLY A 233 -23.58 -0.65 10.06
C GLY A 233 -22.35 -1.54 9.84
N ARG A 234 -21.64 -1.93 10.90
CA ARG A 234 -20.48 -2.84 10.82
C ARG A 234 -20.86 -4.32 10.93
N VAL A 235 -22.14 -4.62 11.18
CA VAL A 235 -22.61 -6.00 11.40
C VAL A 235 -22.88 -6.72 10.07
N SER A 236 -23.56 -6.06 9.12
CA SER A 236 -23.72 -6.56 7.76
C SER A 236 -24.06 -5.42 6.79
N ARG A 237 -23.89 -5.64 5.48
CA ARG A 237 -24.26 -4.66 4.43
C ARG A 237 -25.74 -4.26 4.51
N ARG A 238 -26.61 -5.20 4.91
CA ARG A 238 -28.03 -4.95 5.11
C ARG A 238 -28.28 -4.00 6.29
N TRP A 239 -27.63 -4.26 7.42
CA TRP A 239 -27.73 -3.40 8.60
C TRP A 239 -27.12 -2.02 8.37
N ALA A 240 -26.06 -1.91 7.56
CA ALA A 240 -25.50 -0.64 7.09
C ALA A 240 -26.54 0.17 6.30
N SER A 241 -27.19 -0.47 5.32
CA SER A 241 -28.25 0.16 4.52
C SER A 241 -29.43 0.64 5.38
N LEU A 242 -29.89 -0.18 6.34
CA LEU A 242 -31.00 0.16 7.23
C LEU A 242 -30.63 1.27 8.25
N ALA A 243 -29.39 1.31 8.74
CA ALA A 243 -28.92 2.32 9.68
C ALA A 243 -28.77 3.72 9.05
N GLN A 244 -28.64 3.80 7.73
CA GLN A 244 -28.61 5.06 6.98
C GLN A 244 -30.01 5.68 6.77
N TYR A 245 -31.08 5.05 7.26
CA TYR A 245 -32.43 5.54 7.06
C TYR A 245 -32.63 6.94 7.67
N PRO A 246 -33.00 7.97 6.87
CA PRO A 246 -32.96 9.37 7.31
C PRO A 246 -33.80 9.69 8.56
N LYS A 247 -34.90 8.96 8.80
CA LYS A 247 -35.76 9.19 9.97
C LYS A 247 -35.11 8.75 11.30
N LEU A 248 -34.00 8.01 11.26
CA LEU A 248 -33.21 7.64 12.44
C LEU A 248 -32.30 8.78 12.91
N TRP A 249 -32.05 9.79 12.07
CA TRP A 249 -31.07 10.85 12.29
C TRP A 249 -31.73 12.23 12.44
N THR A 250 -32.61 12.37 13.44
CA THR A 250 -33.42 13.58 13.64
C THR A 250 -32.67 14.76 14.28
N ALA A 251 -31.45 14.56 14.79
CA ALA A 251 -30.61 15.61 15.37
C ALA A 251 -29.16 15.48 14.90
N ILE A 252 -28.83 16.17 13.81
CA ILE A 252 -27.44 16.40 13.39
C ILE A 252 -27.08 17.82 13.84
N PHE A 253 -26.13 17.99 14.75
CA PHE A 253 -25.70 19.30 15.24
C PHE A 253 -24.49 19.81 14.43
N PRO A 254 -24.69 20.73 13.46
CA PRO A 254 -23.62 21.18 12.55
C PRO A 254 -22.55 22.00 13.27
N VAL A 255 -22.85 22.54 14.46
CA VAL A 255 -21.95 23.43 15.20
C VAL A 255 -20.70 22.69 15.71
N HIS A 256 -20.75 21.36 15.85
CA HIS A 256 -19.58 20.56 16.19
C HIS A 256 -18.63 20.33 15.00
N TRP A 257 -19.07 20.53 13.75
CA TRP A 257 -18.20 20.44 12.57
C TRP A 257 -17.21 21.60 12.47
N ALA A 258 -17.59 22.80 12.92
CA ALA A 258 -16.77 24.01 12.77
C ALA A 258 -15.67 24.18 13.85
N MET A 259 -15.75 23.48 14.99
CA MET A 259 -14.86 23.70 16.13
C MET A 259 -13.67 22.73 16.25
N ARG A 260 -13.39 21.89 15.24
CA ARG A 260 -12.29 20.88 15.26
C ARG A 260 -12.16 20.10 16.58
N LYS A 261 -13.29 19.75 17.23
CA LYS A 261 -13.28 18.71 18.27
C LYS A 261 -13.30 17.35 17.60
N ALA A 262 -12.17 16.67 17.62
CA ALA A 262 -11.85 15.43 16.90
C ALA A 262 -12.61 14.17 17.37
N SER A 263 -13.86 14.30 17.80
CA SER A 263 -14.67 13.16 18.27
C SER A 263 -15.92 12.89 17.43
N PHE A 264 -16.04 13.51 16.25
CA PHE A 264 -17.18 13.30 15.34
C PHE A 264 -16.82 12.95 13.89
N TRP A 265 -15.53 12.90 13.53
CA TRP A 265 -15.09 12.58 12.16
C TRP A 265 -15.15 11.09 11.78
N LEU A 266 -15.45 10.18 12.73
CA LEU A 266 -15.42 8.75 12.47
C LEU A 266 -16.75 8.11 12.06
N ALA A 267 -17.82 8.90 11.91
CA ALA A 267 -19.19 8.36 11.86
C ALA A 267 -19.92 8.49 10.52
N ILE A 268 -19.43 9.29 9.56
CA ILE A 268 -20.16 9.55 8.29
C ILE A 268 -19.34 9.18 7.04
N VAL A 269 -18.03 8.98 7.14
CA VAL A 269 -17.17 8.63 5.97
C VAL A 269 -16.88 7.13 5.86
N LEU A 270 -17.36 6.31 6.80
CA LEU A 270 -17.25 4.85 6.77
C LEU A 270 -18.61 4.18 6.98
N ALA A 271 -19.55 4.47 6.07
CA ALA A 271 -20.77 3.69 5.90
C ALA A 271 -20.84 3.18 4.45
#